data_AF-A0A166QPB5-F1
#
_entry.id   AF-A0A166QPB5-F1
#
_cell.length_a   1.000
_cell.length_b   1.000
_cell.length_c   1.000
_cell.angle_alpha   90.00
_cell.angle_beta   90.00
_cell.angle_gamma   90.00
#
_symmetry.space_group_name_H-M   'P 1'
#
loop_
_entity.id
_entity.type
_entity.pdbx_description
1 polymer ?
#
loop_
_entity_poly.entity_id
_entity_poly.type
_entity_poly.pdbx_seq_one_letter_code
_entity_poly.pdbx_strand_id
1 'polypeptide(L)'
;MNLDDARRKRIEANVVSSGWQMDANQTPINAVRFWLYSISPETGVRVAAQLSAEMYRDMQSGGGAFKRLKDTGIPPNELLRQAIENFDANSQRTVESQQGLMLVLAYFSICTQTWARLDPLSMVEGIHFVISDWAVKTGELILRPIAMYSDLPLTTDEMGECVATLLNMHLARAPDQAPNGF
;
A
#
# COMPACT_ATOMS: atom_id res chain seq x y z
N MET A 1 13.14 -17.37 20.64
CA MET A 1 12.45 -16.24 19.98
C MET A 1 12.00 -16.74 18.63
N ASN A 2 10.69 -16.72 18.35
CA ASN A 2 10.14 -17.15 17.06
C ASN A 2 10.61 -16.16 15.98
N LEU A 3 11.06 -16.66 14.82
CA LEU A 3 11.50 -15.82 13.70
C LEU A 3 10.36 -14.90 13.22
N ASP A 4 9.12 -15.37 13.29
CA ASP A 4 7.94 -14.58 12.94
C ASP A 4 7.72 -13.39 13.88
N ASP A 5 7.88 -13.61 15.20
CA ASP A 5 7.77 -12.55 16.20
C ASP A 5 8.86 -11.49 16.02
N ALA A 6 10.07 -11.92 15.65
CA ALA A 6 11.19 -11.02 15.39
C ALA A 6 10.95 -10.15 14.14
N ARG A 7 10.41 -10.76 13.07
CA ARG A 7 10.03 -10.05 11.84
C ARG A 7 8.93 -9.04 12.09
N ARG A 8 7.87 -9.45 12.78
CA ARG A 8 6.75 -8.57 13.15
C ARG A 8 7.23 -7.34 13.93
N LYS A 9 8.00 -7.55 15.00
CA LYS A 9 8.55 -6.46 15.83
C LYS A 9 9.46 -5.51 15.05
N ARG A 10 10.23 -6.03 14.08
CA ARG A 10 11.04 -5.17 13.20
C ARG A 10 10.17 -4.31 12.29
N ILE A 11 9.11 -4.88 11.71
CA ILE A 11 8.18 -4.12 10.87
C ILE A 11 7.48 -3.05 11.72
N GLU A 12 6.97 -3.39 12.90
CA GLU A 12 6.37 -2.43 13.84
C GLU A 12 7.34 -1.29 14.15
N ALA A 13 8.60 -1.60 14.47
CA ALA A 13 9.63 -0.59 14.72
C ALA A 13 9.89 0.31 13.51
N ASN A 14 9.84 -0.24 12.29
CA ASN A 14 9.98 0.52 11.05
C ASN A 14 8.76 1.41 10.75
N VAL A 15 7.55 0.95 11.06
CA VAL A 15 6.34 1.78 10.97
C VAL A 15 6.46 2.96 11.94
N VAL A 16 6.84 2.72 13.19
CA VAL A 16 7.04 3.78 14.19
C VAL A 16 8.14 4.75 13.75
N SER A 17 9.30 4.25 13.31
CA SER A 17 10.45 5.08 12.95
C SER A 17 10.22 5.90 11.68
N SER A 18 9.32 5.47 10.79
CA SER A 18 8.92 6.24 9.61
C SER A 18 8.20 7.55 9.96
N GLY A 19 7.83 7.75 11.24
CA GLY A 19 7.15 8.95 11.72
C GLY A 19 5.72 9.07 11.19
N TRP A 20 5.17 7.98 10.66
CA TRP A 20 3.87 7.98 10.03
C TRP A 20 2.74 8.10 11.05
N GLN A 21 1.78 8.97 10.75
CA GLN A 21 0.48 9.05 11.41
C GLN A 21 -0.58 9.27 10.34
N MET A 22 -1.71 8.57 10.44
CA MET A 22 -2.89 8.91 9.65
C MET A 22 -3.46 10.24 10.19
N ASP A 23 -3.12 11.36 9.54
CA ASP A 23 -3.57 12.68 9.97
C ASP A 23 -5.07 12.84 9.66
N ALA A 24 -5.90 12.89 10.70
CA ALA A 24 -7.35 13.12 10.57
C ALA A 24 -7.65 14.46 9.86
N ASN A 25 -6.73 15.43 9.89
CA ASN A 25 -6.88 16.72 9.21
C ASN A 25 -6.58 16.66 7.70
N GLN A 26 -6.01 15.56 7.21
CA GLN A 26 -5.79 15.31 5.78
C GLN A 26 -6.91 14.48 5.14
N THR A 27 -7.98 14.23 5.90
CA THR A 27 -9.18 13.56 5.40
C THR A 27 -9.82 14.39 4.28
N PRO A 28 -10.06 13.82 3.09
CA PRO A 28 -10.75 14.54 2.02
C PRO A 28 -12.13 15.04 2.45
N ILE A 29 -12.55 16.20 1.94
CA ILE A 29 -13.85 16.84 2.24
C ILE A 29 -15.04 15.88 2.02
N ASN A 30 -14.91 14.92 1.11
CA ASN A 30 -15.91 13.88 0.83
C ASN A 30 -15.27 12.48 0.93
N ALA A 31 -14.67 12.16 2.07
CA ALA A 31 -14.01 10.88 2.26
C ALA A 31 -15.00 9.70 2.24
N VAL A 32 -14.55 8.55 1.73
CA VAL A 32 -15.24 7.26 1.86
C VAL A 32 -14.45 6.36 2.80
N ARG A 33 -15.09 5.31 3.33
CA ARG A 33 -14.46 4.32 4.25
C ARG A 33 -13.51 3.36 3.49
N PHE A 34 -12.60 3.92 2.72
CA PHE A 34 -11.59 3.21 1.95
C PHE A 34 -10.24 3.89 2.16
N TRP A 35 -9.25 3.14 2.65
CA TRP A 35 -7.90 3.61 2.89
C TRP A 35 -6.91 2.85 2.01
N LEU A 36 -5.95 3.59 1.46
CA LEU A 36 -4.83 3.04 0.70
C LEU A 36 -3.53 3.22 1.48
N TYR A 37 -2.73 2.17 1.54
CA TYR A 37 -1.43 2.18 2.20
C TYR A 37 -0.33 1.68 1.26
N SER A 38 0.81 2.37 1.27
CA SER A 38 2.08 1.92 0.69
C SER A 38 3.10 1.79 1.81
N ILE A 39 3.70 0.60 1.94
CA ILE A 39 4.62 0.27 3.02
C ILE A 39 5.75 -0.63 2.55
N SER A 40 6.97 -0.33 2.97
CA SER A 40 8.09 -1.26 2.87
C SER A 40 8.36 -1.91 4.23
N PRO A 41 8.58 -3.24 4.32
CA PRO A 41 9.08 -3.87 5.52
C PRO A 41 10.45 -3.30 5.95
N GLU A 42 11.21 -2.73 5.00
CA GLU A 42 12.56 -2.22 5.22
C GLU A 42 12.55 -0.77 5.70
N THR A 43 11.69 0.08 5.13
CA THR A 43 11.70 1.54 5.36
C THR A 43 10.44 2.11 6.02
N GLY A 44 9.41 1.29 6.23
CA GLY A 44 8.15 1.69 6.87
C GLY A 44 7.12 2.28 5.89
N VAL A 45 6.18 3.06 6.41
CA VAL A 45 5.04 3.59 5.63
C VAL A 45 5.48 4.78 4.78
N ARG A 46 5.13 4.75 3.49
CA ARG A 46 5.31 5.89 2.57
C ARG A 46 4.05 6.75 2.49
N VAL A 47 2.92 6.09 2.26
CA VAL A 47 1.60 6.73 2.11
C VAL A 47 0.60 5.95 2.92
N ALA A 48 -0.25 6.67 3.63
CA ALA A 48 -1.53 6.18 4.06
C ALA A 48 -2.56 7.29 3.90
N ALA A 49 -3.61 7.04 3.13
CA ALA A 49 -4.59 8.05 2.84
C ALA A 49 -5.99 7.44 2.76
N GLN A 50 -6.96 8.18 3.27
CA GLN A 50 -8.36 7.90 3.01
C GLN A 50 -8.75 8.46 1.65
N LEU A 51 -9.51 7.69 0.87
CA LEU A 51 -9.95 8.11 -0.45
C LEU A 51 -11.08 9.11 -0.39
N SER A 52 -11.09 10.05 -1.33
CA SER A 52 -12.28 10.83 -1.64
C SER A 52 -13.30 9.98 -2.40
N ALA A 53 -14.57 10.34 -2.32
CA ALA A 53 -15.65 9.73 -3.07
C ALA A 53 -15.43 9.83 -4.59
N GLU A 54 -14.78 10.90 -5.06
CA GLU A 54 -14.41 11.07 -6.47
C GLU A 54 -13.36 10.04 -6.90
N MET A 55 -12.25 9.93 -6.16
CA MET A 55 -11.19 8.97 -6.47
C MET A 55 -11.72 7.54 -6.42
N TYR A 56 -12.56 7.22 -5.44
CA TYR A 56 -13.16 5.89 -5.34
C TYR A 56 -14.08 5.57 -6.53
N ARG A 57 -14.90 6.53 -6.99
CA ARG A 57 -15.72 6.35 -8.21
C ARG A 57 -14.87 6.18 -9.47
N ASP A 58 -13.77 6.94 -9.57
CA ASP A 58 -12.83 6.83 -10.67
C ASP A 58 -12.14 5.46 -10.70
N MET A 59 -11.75 4.94 -9.52
CA MET A 59 -11.25 3.57 -9.37
C MET A 59 -12.26 2.52 -9.85
N GLN A 60 -13.54 2.68 -9.50
CA GLN A 60 -14.60 1.75 -9.91
C GLN A 60 -14.89 1.79 -11.42
N SER A 61 -14.84 2.98 -12.02
CA SER A 61 -15.19 3.18 -13.43
C SER A 61 -13.99 3.07 -14.39
N GLY A 62 -12.77 3.14 -13.88
CA GLY A 62 -11.55 3.29 -14.68
C GLY A 62 -11.48 4.64 -15.41
N GLY A 63 -12.20 5.65 -14.93
CA GLY A 63 -12.33 6.97 -15.52
C GLY A 63 -11.16 7.92 -15.22
N GLY A 64 -11.31 9.18 -15.65
CA GLY A 64 -10.44 10.28 -15.22
C GLY A 64 -8.94 10.02 -15.40
N ALA A 65 -8.20 10.12 -14.29
CA ALA A 65 -6.76 9.90 -14.26
C ALA A 65 -6.35 8.43 -14.52
N PHE A 66 -7.20 7.47 -14.19
CA PHE A 66 -6.94 6.03 -14.39
C PHE A 66 -6.97 5.65 -15.86
N LYS A 67 -7.88 6.25 -16.64
CA LYS A 67 -7.87 6.10 -18.10
C LYS A 67 -6.55 6.58 -18.70
N ARG A 68 -6.05 7.75 -18.26
CA ARG A 68 -4.75 8.28 -18.72
C ARG A 68 -3.59 7.33 -18.40
N LEU A 69 -3.58 6.75 -17.20
CA LEU A 69 -2.59 5.73 -16.82
C LEU A 69 -2.69 4.48 -17.70
N LYS A 70 -3.91 3.99 -17.95
CA LYS A 70 -4.15 2.85 -18.84
C LYS A 70 -3.67 3.12 -20.27
N ASP A 71 -3.93 4.30 -20.80
CA ASP A 71 -3.58 4.71 -22.16
C ASP A 71 -2.06 4.83 -22.37
N THR A 72 -1.24 4.85 -21.30
CA THR A 72 0.23 4.77 -21.41
C THR A 72 0.73 3.43 -21.95
N GLY A 73 -0.07 2.36 -21.82
CA GLY A 73 0.32 1.00 -22.18
C GLY A 73 1.37 0.37 -21.25
N ILE A 74 1.82 1.08 -20.20
CA ILE A 74 2.80 0.56 -19.23
C ILE A 74 2.09 -0.39 -18.26
N PRO A 75 2.63 -1.59 -18.00
CA PRO A 75 2.08 -2.52 -17.01
C PRO A 75 1.88 -1.87 -15.63
N PRO A 76 0.77 -2.13 -14.91
CA PRO A 76 0.48 -1.47 -13.63
C PRO A 76 1.55 -1.67 -12.55
N ASN A 77 2.18 -2.86 -12.51
CA ASN A 77 3.27 -3.15 -11.59
C ASN A 77 4.52 -2.31 -11.90
N GLU A 78 4.80 -2.10 -13.18
CA GLU A 78 5.93 -1.28 -13.63
C GLU A 78 5.69 0.22 -13.35
N LEU A 79 4.46 0.70 -13.57
CA LEU A 79 4.07 2.05 -13.17
C LEU A 79 4.24 2.27 -11.66
N LEU A 80 3.77 1.33 -10.83
CA LEU A 80 3.91 1.45 -9.38
C LEU A 80 5.37 1.40 -8.94
N ARG A 81 6.19 0.53 -9.54
CA ARG A 81 7.63 0.49 -9.29
C ARG A 81 8.28 1.85 -9.54
N GLN A 82 8.04 2.44 -10.72
CA GLN A 82 8.59 3.76 -11.07
C GLN A 82 8.08 4.86 -10.13
N ALA A 83 6.82 4.81 -9.73
CA ALA A 83 6.25 5.78 -8.79
C ALA A 83 6.89 5.68 -7.39
N ILE A 84 7.16 4.47 -6.90
CA ILE A 84 7.86 4.23 -5.63
C ILE A 84 9.31 4.72 -5.73
N GLU A 85 10.03 4.35 -6.79
CA GLU A 85 11.42 4.78 -7.02
C GLU A 85 11.54 6.31 -7.04
N ASN A 86 10.64 6.99 -7.76
CA ASN A 86 10.60 8.45 -7.82
C ASN A 86 10.25 9.08 -6.46
N PHE A 87 9.33 8.47 -5.71
CA PHE A 87 8.94 8.95 -4.39
C PHE A 87 10.09 8.80 -3.39
N ASP A 88 10.78 7.65 -3.38
CA ASP A 88 11.87 7.36 -2.45
C ASP A 88 13.15 8.15 -2.78
N ALA A 89 13.39 8.46 -4.06
CA ALA A 89 14.50 9.32 -4.46
C ALA A 89 14.32 10.79 -4.06
N ASN A 90 13.08 11.22 -3.79
CA ASN A 90 12.78 12.59 -3.44
C ASN A 90 12.91 12.82 -1.93
N SER A 91 13.95 13.53 -1.52
CA SER A 91 14.18 13.87 -0.11
C SER A 91 13.13 14.81 0.47
N GLN A 92 12.42 15.55 -0.39
CA GLN A 92 11.31 16.41 -0.02
C GLN A 92 10.00 15.73 -0.38
N ARG A 93 9.36 15.09 0.60
CA ARG A 93 8.05 14.44 0.47
C ARG A 93 6.94 15.50 0.33
N THR A 94 6.81 16.11 -0.84
CA THR A 94 5.79 17.14 -1.10
C THR A 94 4.39 16.54 -1.25
N VAL A 95 3.35 17.36 -1.09
CA VAL A 95 1.96 16.95 -1.30
C VAL A 95 1.74 16.42 -2.72
N GLU A 96 2.36 17.03 -3.73
CA GLU A 96 2.25 16.57 -5.13
C GLU A 96 2.87 15.18 -5.31
N SER A 97 4.04 14.92 -4.69
CA SER A 97 4.69 13.61 -4.77
C SER A 97 3.85 12.51 -4.11
N GLN A 98 3.22 12.82 -2.97
CA GLN A 98 2.31 11.91 -2.27
C GLN A 98 1.05 11.62 -3.09
N GLN A 99 0.46 12.66 -3.69
CA GLN A 99 -0.70 12.50 -4.57
C GLN A 99 -0.37 11.68 -5.82
N GLY A 100 0.81 11.89 -6.40
CA GLY A 100 1.30 11.11 -7.54
C GLY A 100 1.44 9.63 -7.21
N LEU A 101 2.10 9.30 -6.09
CA LEU A 101 2.22 7.92 -5.62
C LEU A 101 0.84 7.33 -5.30
N MET A 102 -0.04 8.06 -4.59
CA MET A 102 -1.38 7.62 -4.25
C MET A 102 -2.23 7.30 -5.49
N LEU A 103 -2.12 8.09 -6.56
CA LEU A 103 -2.83 7.85 -7.81
C LEU A 103 -2.38 6.55 -8.49
N VAL A 104 -1.07 6.33 -8.58
CA VAL A 104 -0.53 5.10 -9.19
C VAL A 104 -0.83 3.88 -8.31
N LEU A 105 -0.78 4.05 -6.99
CA LEU A 105 -1.14 3.03 -6.01
C LEU A 105 -2.61 2.60 -6.15
N ALA A 106 -3.52 3.56 -6.29
CA ALA A 106 -4.93 3.32 -6.55
C ALA A 106 -5.14 2.57 -7.87
N TYR A 107 -4.43 2.97 -8.94
CA TYR A 107 -4.52 2.31 -10.24
C TYR A 107 -3.99 0.88 -10.20
N PHE A 108 -2.86 0.63 -9.54
CA PHE A 108 -2.37 -0.72 -9.33
C PHE A 108 -3.37 -1.57 -8.55
N SER A 109 -3.97 -1.01 -7.49
CA SER A 109 -4.92 -1.72 -6.62
C SER A 109 -6.06 -2.34 -7.43
N ILE A 110 -6.72 -1.57 -8.29
CA ILE A 110 -7.84 -2.04 -9.11
C ILE A 110 -7.47 -3.10 -10.16
N CYS A 111 -6.17 -3.26 -10.45
CA CYS A 111 -5.65 -4.29 -11.36
C CYS A 111 -5.33 -5.62 -10.66
N THR A 112 -5.53 -5.73 -9.35
CA THR A 112 -5.15 -6.91 -8.56
C THR A 112 -6.32 -7.87 -8.34
N GLN A 113 -6.02 -9.15 -8.11
CA GLN A 113 -7.03 -10.12 -7.64
C GLN A 113 -7.55 -9.81 -6.23
N THR A 114 -6.78 -9.09 -5.41
CA THR A 114 -7.21 -8.64 -4.08
C THR A 114 -8.40 -7.70 -4.20
N TRP A 115 -8.33 -6.73 -5.13
CA TRP A 115 -9.46 -5.84 -5.41
C TRP A 115 -10.70 -6.59 -5.90
N ALA A 116 -10.53 -7.55 -6.80
CA ALA A 116 -11.64 -8.35 -7.34
C ALA A 116 -12.37 -9.21 -6.29
N ARG A 117 -11.79 -9.38 -5.09
CA ARG A 117 -12.36 -10.15 -3.97
C ARG A 117 -12.90 -9.28 -2.85
N LEU A 118 -12.87 -7.96 -3.00
CA LEU A 118 -13.40 -7.06 -1.98
C LEU A 118 -14.91 -7.13 -1.94
N ASP A 119 -15.47 -7.23 -0.73
CA ASP A 119 -16.86 -6.94 -0.50
C ASP A 119 -17.15 -5.46 -0.80
N PRO A 120 -18.33 -5.12 -1.35
CA PRO A 120 -18.72 -3.74 -1.58
C PRO A 120 -18.73 -2.91 -0.29
N LEU A 121 -18.35 -1.64 -0.37
CA LEU A 121 -18.34 -0.71 0.78
C LEU A 121 -19.67 -0.59 1.55
N SER A 122 -20.79 -0.98 0.94
CA SER A 122 -22.10 -1.02 1.59
C SER A 122 -22.31 -2.23 2.50
N MET A 123 -21.45 -3.25 2.42
CA MET A 123 -21.54 -4.49 3.20
C MET A 123 -20.49 -4.60 4.31
N VAL A 124 -19.50 -3.70 4.33
CA VAL A 124 -18.39 -3.73 5.29
C VAL A 124 -18.26 -2.41 6.02
N GLU A 125 -17.55 -2.43 7.15
CA GLU A 125 -17.33 -1.28 8.01
C GLU A 125 -16.32 -0.27 7.42
N GLY A 126 -15.43 -0.77 6.57
CA GLY A 126 -14.47 0.00 5.81
C GLY A 126 -13.45 -0.94 5.17
N ILE A 127 -12.69 -0.44 4.21
CA ILE A 127 -11.69 -1.24 3.48
C ILE A 127 -10.32 -0.60 3.64
N HIS A 128 -9.37 -1.37 4.13
CA HIS A 128 -7.97 -0.99 4.22
C HIS A 128 -7.19 -1.83 3.22
N PHE A 129 -6.71 -1.18 2.16
CA PHE A 129 -5.98 -1.83 1.09
C PHE A 129 -4.49 -1.49 1.21
N VAL A 130 -3.70 -2.47 1.62
CA VAL A 130 -2.28 -2.32 1.91
C VAL A 130 -1.47 -2.94 0.79
N ILE A 131 -0.55 -2.17 0.22
CA ILE A 131 0.44 -2.67 -0.72
C ILE A 131 1.80 -2.61 -0.05
N SER A 132 2.38 -3.78 0.15
CA SER A 132 3.72 -3.93 0.65
C SER A 132 4.71 -4.22 -0.48
N ASP A 133 5.86 -3.57 -0.43
CA ASP A 133 6.94 -3.75 -1.39
C ASP A 133 8.31 -3.91 -0.74
N TRP A 134 9.16 -4.71 -1.37
CA TRP A 134 10.55 -4.88 -0.96
C TRP A 134 11.42 -5.30 -2.13
N ALA A 135 12.69 -4.92 -2.06
CA ALA A 135 13.69 -5.41 -3.00
C ALA A 135 14.23 -6.76 -2.50
N VAL A 136 14.30 -7.75 -3.39
CA VAL A 136 15.05 -8.99 -3.12
C VAL A 136 16.53 -8.80 -3.44
N LYS A 137 17.38 -9.75 -3.04
CA LYS A 137 18.84 -9.68 -3.23
C LYS A 137 19.28 -9.48 -4.69
N THR A 138 18.48 -9.95 -5.64
CA THR A 138 18.74 -9.79 -7.08
C THR A 138 18.37 -8.39 -7.62
N GLY A 139 17.80 -7.53 -6.78
CA GLY A 139 17.32 -6.18 -7.15
C GLY A 139 15.89 -6.17 -7.73
N GLU A 140 15.23 -7.31 -7.87
CA GLU A 140 13.83 -7.37 -8.27
C GLU A 140 12.93 -6.78 -7.16
N LEU A 141 11.97 -5.92 -7.55
CA LEU A 141 10.97 -5.38 -6.63
C LEU A 141 9.77 -6.32 -6.56
N ILE A 142 9.46 -6.80 -5.35
CA ILE A 142 8.25 -7.55 -5.08
C ILE A 142 7.16 -6.58 -4.66
N LEU A 143 5.97 -6.72 -5.26
CA LEU A 143 4.76 -5.97 -4.91
C LEU A 143 3.68 -6.95 -4.45
N ARG A 144 3.15 -6.75 -3.25
CA ARG A 144 2.12 -7.62 -2.68
C ARG A 144 0.99 -6.80 -2.07
N PRO A 145 -0.25 -6.97 -2.55
CA PRO A 145 -1.44 -6.38 -1.94
C PRO A 145 -2.09 -7.32 -0.93
N ILE A 146 -2.68 -6.75 0.11
CA ILE A 146 -3.62 -7.39 1.05
C ILE A 146 -4.72 -6.39 1.40
N ALA A 147 -5.89 -6.89 1.79
CA ALA A 147 -6.98 -6.05 2.25
C ALA A 147 -7.54 -6.57 3.58
N MET A 148 -8.04 -5.64 4.38
CA MET A 148 -8.65 -5.86 5.68
C MET A 148 -9.87 -4.96 5.86
N TYR A 149 -10.79 -5.36 6.74
CA TYR A 149 -11.99 -4.61 7.05
C TYR A 149 -11.94 -4.07 8.48
N SER A 150 -12.17 -2.78 8.63
CA SER A 150 -12.26 -2.06 9.90
C SER A 150 -12.97 -0.72 9.63
N ASP A 151 -13.65 -0.18 10.64
CA ASP A 151 -14.20 1.19 10.60
C ASP A 151 -13.16 2.26 10.94
N LEU A 152 -12.03 1.86 11.53
CA LEU A 152 -10.98 2.75 12.02
C LEU A 152 -9.68 2.61 11.23
N PRO A 153 -8.91 3.71 11.11
CA PRO A 153 -7.49 3.69 10.74
C PRO A 153 -6.71 2.52 11.33
N LEU A 154 -5.98 1.77 10.51
CA LEU A 154 -5.06 0.74 11.01
C LEU A 154 -4.06 1.33 12.00
N THR A 155 -3.96 0.70 13.16
CA THR A 155 -2.91 0.93 14.15
C THR A 155 -1.56 0.41 13.65
N THR A 156 -0.48 0.83 14.31
CA THR A 156 0.87 0.34 14.00
C THR A 156 0.98 -1.18 14.16
N ASP A 157 0.34 -1.74 15.19
CA ASP A 157 0.35 -3.17 15.47
C ASP A 157 -0.40 -3.95 14.37
N GLU A 158 -1.59 -3.48 13.99
CA GLU A 158 -2.36 -4.08 12.88
C GLU A 158 -1.60 -3.99 11.55
N MET A 159 -0.92 -2.87 11.28
CA MET A 159 -0.07 -2.72 10.10
C MET A 159 1.11 -3.71 10.13
N GLY A 160 1.76 -3.86 11.28
CA GLY A 160 2.86 -4.81 11.49
C GLY A 160 2.42 -6.26 11.25
N GLU A 161 1.26 -6.64 11.81
CA GLU A 161 0.67 -7.96 11.61
C GLU A 161 0.26 -8.22 10.15
N CYS A 162 -0.32 -7.22 9.50
CA CYS A 162 -0.74 -7.27 8.10
C CYS A 162 0.44 -7.55 7.17
N VAL A 163 1.52 -6.78 7.31
CA VAL A 163 2.73 -6.96 6.49
C VAL A 163 3.46 -8.27 6.84
N ALA A 164 3.53 -8.64 8.12
CA ALA A 164 4.14 -9.91 8.53
C ALA A 164 3.39 -11.13 7.95
N THR A 165 2.06 -11.10 7.99
CA THR A 165 1.20 -12.14 7.39
C THR A 165 1.45 -12.26 5.88
N LEU A 166 1.45 -11.12 5.19
CA LEU A 166 1.69 -11.06 3.75
C LEU A 166 3.09 -11.58 3.39
N LEU A 167 4.10 -11.21 4.17
CA LEU A 167 5.48 -11.68 3.97
C LEU A 167 5.58 -13.19 4.17
N ASN A 168 5.00 -13.72 5.25
CA ASN A 168 5.02 -15.15 5.54
C ASN A 168 4.30 -15.97 4.47
N MET A 169 3.15 -15.49 3.97
CA MET A 169 2.44 -16.12 2.85
C MET A 169 3.28 -16.14 1.57
N HIS A 170 4.03 -15.07 1.30
CA HIS A 170 4.91 -15.01 0.14
C HIS A 170 6.11 -15.94 0.27
N LEU A 171 6.83 -15.87 1.39
CA LEU A 171 8.03 -16.66 1.63
C LEU A 171 7.76 -18.16 1.77
N ALA A 172 6.55 -18.56 2.16
CA ALA A 172 6.14 -19.96 2.11
C ALA A 172 6.19 -20.54 0.69
N ARG A 173 6.07 -19.70 -0.35
CA ARG A 173 6.10 -20.11 -1.77
C ARG A 173 7.39 -19.73 -2.48
N ALA A 174 8.04 -18.64 -2.04
CA ALA A 174 9.28 -18.14 -2.60
C ALA A 174 10.27 -17.76 -1.48
N PRO A 175 10.89 -18.74 -0.80
CA PRO A 175 11.77 -18.47 0.34
C PRO A 175 12.96 -17.57 0.01
N ASP A 176 13.48 -17.64 -1.21
CA ASP A 176 14.63 -16.86 -1.68
C ASP A 176 14.31 -15.39 -1.99
N GLN A 177 13.02 -15.00 -1.93
CA GLN A 177 12.53 -13.65 -2.20
C GLN A 177 12.29 -12.83 -0.90
N ALA A 178 13.09 -13.08 0.13
CA ALA A 178 13.06 -12.30 1.37
C ALA A 178 13.54 -10.84 1.13
N PRO A 179 12.95 -9.85 1.85
CA PRO A 179 13.45 -8.48 1.88
C PRO A 179 14.91 -8.42 2.31
N ASN A 180 15.64 -7.37 1.93
CA ASN A 180 17.03 -7.28 2.33
C ASN A 180 17.17 -7.13 3.85
N GLY A 181 18.04 -7.95 4.43
CA GLY A 181 18.28 -8.00 5.86
C GLY A 181 17.21 -8.71 6.69
N PHE A 182 16.25 -9.44 6.08
CA PHE A 182 15.27 -10.30 6.76
C PHE A 182 15.63 -11.80 6.74
#